data_AF-A0A484M5N0-F1
#
_entry.id   AF-A0A484M5N0-F1
#
_cell.length_a   1.000
_cell.length_b   1.000
_cell.length_c   1.000
_cell.angle_alpha   90.00
_cell.angle_beta   90.00
_cell.angle_gamma   90.00
#
_symmetry.space_group_name_H-M   'P 1'
#
loop_
_entity.id
_entity.type
_entity.pdbx_description
1 polymer ?
#
loop_
_entity_poly.entity_id
_entity_poly.type
_entity_poly.pdbx_seq_one_letter_code
_entity_poly.pdbx_strand_id
1 'polypeptide(L)'
;MRWKLARGKWRPRLLDFVSSLDDAVVKSASQAAFLSLPDVSKAVLELTVLKGVGPATASALLAAYVPDVTRFMSDEAMEAVIGNSKDYSLKQYLVFVDKLQCKAKRFDLNKRCLFSSDPPSFPAKQRS
;
A
#
# COMPACT_ATOMS: atom_id res chain seq x y z
N MET A 1 -2.70 16.40 -2.63
CA MET A 1 -2.41 16.50 -1.18
C MET A 1 -3.53 17.01 -0.29
N ARG A 2 -4.50 17.80 -0.81
CA ARG A 2 -5.61 18.32 0.01
C ARG A 2 -6.38 17.24 0.80
N TRP A 3 -6.61 16.07 0.20
CA TRP A 3 -7.33 14.96 0.83
C TRP A 3 -6.61 14.36 2.06
N LYS A 4 -5.27 14.37 2.08
CA LYS A 4 -4.45 13.84 3.18
C LYS A 4 -4.25 14.86 4.30
N LEU A 5 -4.24 16.16 3.96
CA LEU A 5 -4.15 17.25 4.94
C LEU A 5 -5.51 17.61 5.57
N ALA A 6 -6.61 17.23 4.93
CA ALA A 6 -7.96 17.35 5.49
C ALA A 6 -8.25 16.33 6.60
N ARG A 7 -7.47 15.24 6.68
CA ARG A 7 -7.62 14.19 7.71
C ARG A 7 -6.30 14.06 8.48
N GLY A 8 -6.19 14.75 9.61
CA GLY A 8 -5.03 14.67 10.52
C GLY A 8 -4.61 16.03 11.11
N LYS A 9 -3.44 16.06 11.76
CA LYS A 9 -2.87 17.28 12.34
C LYS A 9 -2.53 18.27 11.21
N TRP A 10 -3.17 19.44 11.21
CA TRP A 10 -2.95 20.48 10.20
C TRP A 10 -1.47 20.92 10.17
N ARG A 11 -0.81 20.77 9.01
CA ARG A 11 0.60 21.15 8.79
C ARG A 11 0.74 22.04 7.56
N PRO A 12 0.60 23.36 7.68
CA PRO A 12 0.58 24.28 6.54
C PRO A 12 1.90 24.24 5.76
N ARG A 13 3.03 24.14 6.47
CA ARG A 13 4.37 24.02 5.88
C ARG A 13 4.54 22.82 4.93
N LEU A 14 3.77 21.75 5.12
CA LEU A 14 3.84 20.57 4.24
C LEU A 14 3.17 20.84 2.89
N LEU A 15 2.12 21.67 2.90
CA LEU A 15 1.40 22.08 1.70
C LEU A 15 2.29 23.01 0.87
N ASP A 16 3.00 23.93 1.54
CA ASP A 16 3.97 24.84 0.91
C ASP A 16 5.12 24.09 0.22
N PHE A 17 5.65 23.04 0.86
CA PHE A 17 6.68 22.19 0.24
C PHE A 17 6.16 21.48 -1.01
N VAL A 18 4.92 20.99 -0.98
CA VAL A 18 4.35 20.27 -2.12
C VAL A 18 3.95 21.23 -3.26
N SER A 19 3.50 22.45 -2.95
CA SER A 19 3.17 23.45 -3.98
C SER A 19 4.39 24.11 -4.62
N SER A 20 5.55 24.06 -3.97
CA SER A 20 6.83 24.57 -4.49
C SER A 20 7.66 23.51 -5.21
N LEU A 21 7.17 22.27 -5.30
CA LEU A 21 7.80 21.23 -6.10
C LEU A 21 7.62 21.54 -7.59
N ASP A 22 8.71 21.41 -8.33
CA ASP A 22 8.71 21.53 -9.78
C ASP A 22 8.18 20.24 -10.43
N ASP A 23 7.31 20.40 -11.43
CA ASP A 23 6.63 19.29 -12.10
C ASP A 23 7.62 18.34 -12.78
N ALA A 24 8.74 18.85 -13.30
CA ALA A 24 9.76 18.02 -13.94
C ALA A 24 10.44 17.09 -12.93
N VAL A 25 10.72 17.59 -11.72
CA VAL A 25 11.34 16.80 -10.64
C VAL A 25 10.37 15.73 -10.14
N VAL A 26 9.08 16.07 -9.98
CA VAL A 26 8.05 15.09 -9.58
C VAL A 26 7.89 13.98 -10.63
N LYS A 27 7.88 14.33 -11.92
CA LYS A 27 7.83 13.35 -13.02
C LYS A 27 9.05 12.43 -13.03
N SER A 28 10.24 13.00 -12.91
CA SER A 28 11.49 12.22 -12.88
C SER A 28 11.52 11.25 -11.69
N ALA A 29 11.23 11.74 -10.48
CA ALA A 29 11.22 10.92 -9.26
C ALA A 29 10.15 9.82 -9.30
N SER A 30 8.94 10.13 -9.80
CA SER A 30 7.88 9.12 -9.94
C SER A 30 8.23 8.05 -10.98
N GLN A 31 8.81 8.42 -12.12
CA GLN A 31 9.28 7.46 -13.12
C GLN A 31 10.39 6.57 -12.55
N ALA A 32 11.40 7.14 -11.88
CA ALA A 32 12.47 6.38 -11.25
C ALA A 32 11.93 5.40 -10.19
N ALA A 33 10.93 5.83 -9.41
CA ALA A 33 10.28 4.99 -8.41
C ALA A 33 9.52 3.82 -9.04
N PHE A 34 8.80 4.06 -10.14
CA PHE A 34 8.07 3.01 -10.85
C PHE A 34 9.00 2.01 -11.54
N LEU A 35 10.12 2.47 -12.10
CA LEU A 35 11.15 1.60 -12.69
C LEU A 35 11.87 0.74 -11.65
N SER A 36 11.91 1.19 -10.39
CA SER A 36 12.55 0.45 -9.30
C SER A 36 11.68 -0.71 -8.77
N LEU A 37 10.41 -0.81 -9.16
CA LEU A 37 9.56 -1.93 -8.77
C LEU A 37 10.05 -3.24 -9.43
N PRO A 38 10.03 -4.39 -8.73
CA PRO A 38 9.29 -4.67 -7.49
C PRO A 38 10.01 -4.29 -6.18
N ASP A 39 11.19 -3.64 -6.23
CA ASP A 39 11.93 -3.23 -5.03
C ASP A 39 11.29 -1.99 -4.38
N VAL A 40 10.36 -2.26 -3.45
CA VAL A 40 9.59 -1.24 -2.73
C VAL A 40 10.49 -0.30 -1.93
N SER A 41 11.63 -0.78 -1.43
CA SER A 41 12.56 0.04 -0.65
C SER A 41 13.14 1.16 -1.51
N LYS A 42 13.65 0.80 -2.69
CA LYS A 42 14.19 1.76 -3.66
C LYS A 42 13.11 2.71 -4.18
N ALA A 43 11.93 2.18 -4.51
CA ALA A 43 10.83 3.01 -4.99
C ALA A 43 10.40 4.08 -3.97
N VAL A 44 10.40 3.75 -2.66
CA VAL A 44 10.13 4.74 -1.61
C VAL A 44 11.29 5.74 -1.50
N LEU A 45 12.54 5.29 -1.58
CA LEU A 45 13.71 6.18 -1.51
C LEU A 45 13.68 7.25 -2.61
N GLU A 46 13.42 6.85 -3.86
CA GLU A 46 13.28 7.77 -5.01
C GLU A 46 12.18 8.82 -4.77
N LEU A 47 11.03 8.42 -4.20
CA LEU A 47 9.95 9.35 -3.88
C LEU A 47 10.25 10.25 -2.68
N THR A 48 11.06 9.77 -1.72
CA THR A 48 11.44 10.57 -0.54
C THR A 48 12.47 11.66 -0.82
N VAL A 49 13.06 11.69 -2.03
CA VAL A 49 13.87 12.82 -2.50
C VAL A 49 13.03 14.10 -2.60
N LEU A 50 11.73 13.97 -2.85
CA LEU A 50 10.81 15.11 -2.95
C LEU A 50 10.54 15.70 -1.55
N LYS A 51 10.80 17.00 -1.40
CA LYS A 51 10.52 17.72 -0.15
C LYS A 51 9.03 17.63 0.21
N GLY A 52 8.74 17.13 1.40
CA GLY A 52 7.37 16.93 1.89
C GLY A 52 6.76 15.56 1.53
N VAL A 53 7.48 14.70 0.81
CA VAL A 53 7.07 13.31 0.56
C VAL A 53 7.86 12.39 1.50
N GLY A 54 7.18 11.88 2.53
CA GLY A 54 7.73 10.85 3.41
C GLY A 54 7.27 9.44 3.00
N PRO A 55 7.72 8.38 3.71
CA PRO A 55 7.34 6.99 3.45
C PRO A 55 5.83 6.75 3.45
N ALA A 56 5.09 7.44 4.33
CA ALA A 56 3.63 7.38 4.37
C ALA A 56 2.95 7.99 3.12
N THR A 57 3.58 8.95 2.46
CA THR A 57 3.05 9.55 1.22
C THR A 57 3.50 8.77 0.00
N ALA A 58 4.77 8.36 -0.03
CA ALA A 58 5.30 7.49 -1.06
C ALA A 58 4.49 6.18 -1.17
N SER A 59 4.21 5.53 -0.03
CA SER A 59 3.37 4.32 0.00
C SER A 59 1.95 4.53 -0.53
N ALA A 60 1.36 5.72 -0.36
CA ALA A 60 0.05 6.04 -0.94
C ALA A 60 0.10 6.12 -2.46
N LEU A 61 1.15 6.75 -3.00
CA LEU A 61 1.36 6.88 -4.45
C LEU A 61 1.65 5.52 -5.08
N LEU A 62 2.53 4.73 -4.47
CA LEU A 62 2.86 3.39 -4.94
C LEU A 62 1.63 2.48 -4.90
N ALA A 63 0.86 2.48 -3.81
CA ALA A 63 -0.35 1.67 -3.68
C ALA A 63 -1.43 2.04 -4.71
N ALA A 64 -1.49 3.30 -5.13
CA ALA A 64 -2.40 3.73 -6.19
C ALA A 64 -1.94 3.25 -7.59
N TYR A 65 -0.64 3.07 -7.80
CA TYR A 65 -0.07 2.66 -9.09
C TYR A 65 0.00 1.13 -9.23
N VAL A 66 0.55 0.43 -8.24
CA VAL A 66 0.72 -1.04 -8.22
C VAL A 66 0.23 -1.58 -6.87
N PRO A 67 -1.10 -1.76 -6.71
CA PRO A 67 -1.69 -2.29 -5.48
C PRO A 67 -1.33 -3.77 -5.23
N ASP A 68 -0.94 -4.49 -6.28
CA ASP A 68 -0.56 -5.91 -6.17
C ASP A 68 0.72 -6.09 -5.35
N VAL A 69 1.69 -5.20 -5.58
CA VAL A 69 3.03 -5.24 -4.96
C VAL A 69 3.08 -4.37 -3.71
N THR A 70 2.44 -3.19 -3.73
CA THR A 70 2.58 -2.18 -2.68
C THR A 70 1.25 -1.87 -2.02
N ARG A 71 1.29 -1.48 -0.73
CA ARG A 71 0.10 -1.18 0.07
C ARG A 71 0.24 0.13 0.80
N PHE A 72 -0.89 0.79 1.04
CA PHE A 72 -0.92 2.08 1.71
C PHE A 72 -0.66 1.92 3.21
N MET A 73 0.32 2.67 3.71
CA MET A 73 0.71 2.69 5.13
C MET A 73 -0.15 3.71 5.90
N SER A 74 -1.42 3.37 6.16
CA SER A 74 -2.28 4.15 7.08
C SER A 74 -2.04 3.76 8.54
N ASP A 75 -2.36 4.66 9.47
CA ASP A 75 -2.17 4.44 10.91
C ASP A 75 -2.98 3.24 11.39
N GLU A 76 -4.22 3.12 10.93
CA GLU A 76 -5.12 2.01 11.26
C GLU A 76 -4.62 0.69 10.67
N ALA A 77 -4.06 0.72 9.46
CA ALA A 77 -3.50 -0.47 8.84
C ALA A 77 -2.22 -0.91 9.56
N MET A 78 -1.36 0.04 9.95
CA MET A 78 -0.15 -0.22 10.73
C MET A 78 -0.49 -0.81 12.10
N GLU A 79 -1.50 -0.26 12.77
CA GLU A 79 -2.01 -0.80 14.04
C GLU A 79 -2.58 -2.22 13.86
N ALA A 80 -3.38 -2.47 12.83
CA ALA A 80 -3.97 -3.79 12.58
C ALA A 80 -2.95 -4.88 12.20
N VAL A 81 -1.83 -4.52 11.57
CA VAL A 81 -0.85 -5.49 11.04
C VAL A 81 0.36 -5.66 11.95
N ILE A 82 0.85 -4.56 12.52
CA ILE A 82 2.07 -4.53 13.34
C ILE A 82 1.74 -4.31 14.83
N GLY A 83 0.63 -3.67 15.16
CA GLY A 83 0.28 -3.32 16.54
C GLY A 83 0.95 -2.03 17.03
N ASN A 84 1.54 -1.25 16.13
CA ASN A 84 2.15 0.04 16.44
C ASN A 84 1.74 1.08 15.39
N SER A 85 1.28 2.25 15.83
CA SER A 85 0.63 3.26 14.98
C SER A 85 1.52 4.46 14.62
N LYS A 86 2.72 4.60 15.20
CA LYS A 86 3.48 5.88 15.10
C LYS A 86 4.85 5.80 14.43
N ASP A 87 5.31 4.60 14.03
CA ASP A 87 6.63 4.43 13.43
C ASP A 87 6.57 4.42 11.90
N TYR A 88 6.73 5.60 11.29
CA TYR A 88 6.74 5.78 9.83
C TYR A 88 8.12 5.55 9.19
N SER A 89 8.92 4.66 9.77
CA SER A 89 10.23 4.30 9.22
C SER A 89 10.11 3.40 8.01
N LEU A 90 11.04 3.52 7.06
CA LEU A 90 11.14 2.63 5.90
C LEU A 90 11.19 1.15 6.30
N LYS A 91 11.89 0.84 7.41
CA LYS A 91 11.99 -0.54 7.94
C LYS A 91 10.61 -1.10 8.31
N GLN A 92 9.80 -0.31 9.00
CA GLN A 92 8.45 -0.71 9.40
C GLN A 92 7.54 -0.86 8.19
N TYR A 93 7.70 -0.01 7.17
CA TYR A 93 6.96 -0.14 5.93
C TYR A 93 7.25 -1.46 5.20
N LEU A 94 8.51 -1.89 5.13
CA LEU A 94 8.87 -3.17 4.51
C LEU A 94 8.26 -4.36 5.26
N VAL A 95 8.33 -4.35 6.60
CA VAL A 95 7.68 -5.38 7.44
C VAL A 95 6.17 -5.39 7.24
N PHE A 96 5.55 -4.22 7.11
CA PHE A 96 4.12 -4.07 6.85
C PHE A 96 3.70 -4.69 5.52
N VAL A 97 4.42 -4.35 4.44
CA VAL A 97 4.15 -4.88 3.10
C VAL A 97 4.33 -6.39 3.06
N ASP A 98 5.40 -6.92 3.66
CA ASP A 98 5.67 -8.36 3.71
C ASP A 98 4.58 -9.13 4.48
N LYS A 99 4.18 -8.64 5.66
CA LYS A 99 3.08 -9.24 6.44
C LYS A 99 1.77 -9.27 5.66
N LEU A 100 1.44 -8.19 4.94
CA LEU A 100 0.22 -8.13 4.16
C LEU A 100 0.27 -9.00 2.91
N GLN A 101 1.42 -9.08 2.24
CA GLN A 101 1.61 -10.01 1.13
C GLN A 101 1.51 -11.47 1.61
N CYS A 102 2.11 -11.81 2.75
CA CYS A 102 1.98 -13.14 3.35
C CYS A 102 0.51 -13.49 3.67
N LYS A 103 -0.25 -12.56 4.25
CA LYS A 103 -1.69 -12.76 4.51
C LYS A 103 -2.49 -12.90 3.21
N ALA A 104 -2.20 -12.09 2.19
CA ALA A 104 -2.85 -12.18 0.89
C ALA A 104 -2.60 -13.54 0.23
N LYS A 105 -1.34 -13.98 0.17
CA LYS A 105 -0.95 -15.32 -0.33
C LYS A 105 -1.66 -16.45 0.43
N ARG A 106 -1.76 -16.34 1.76
CA ARG A 106 -2.50 -17.32 2.58
C ARG A 106 -3.98 -17.37 2.20
N PHE A 107 -4.61 -16.22 1.93
CA PHE A 107 -6.00 -16.17 1.49
C PHE A 107 -6.21 -16.72 0.08
N ASP A 108 -5.29 -16.46 -0.86
CA ASP A 108 -5.38 -16.98 -2.22
C ASP A 108 -5.18 -18.50 -2.27
N LEU A 109 -4.30 -19.04 -1.43
CA LEU A 109 -4.15 -20.50 -1.23
C LEU A 109 -5.43 -21.11 -0.63
N ASN A 110 -6.06 -20.43 0.33
CA ASN A 110 -7.29 -20.92 0.95
C ASN A 110 -8.50 -20.87 -0.01
N LYS A 111 -8.56 -19.86 -0.90
CA LYS A 111 -9.55 -19.82 -1.99
C LYS A 111 -9.34 -20.96 -2.99
N ARG A 112 -8.09 -21.30 -3.31
CA ARG A 112 -7.79 -22.41 -4.22
C ARG A 112 -8.22 -23.76 -3.62
N CYS A 113 -8.17 -23.92 -2.30
CA CYS A 113 -8.76 -25.09 -1.61
C CYS A 113 -10.30 -25.06 -1.55
N LEU A 114 -10.92 -23.88 -1.43
CA LEU A 114 -12.39 -23.76 -1.37
C LEU A 114 -13.09 -24.04 -2.72
N PHE A 115 -12.38 -23.97 -3.84
CA PHE A 115 -12.91 -24.29 -5.17
C PHE A 115 -12.57 -25.71 -5.67
N SER A 116 -11.98 -26.58 -4.84
CA SER A 116 -11.74 -27.99 -5.19
C SER A 116 -12.66 -28.98 -4.46
N SER A 117 -13.68 -28.53 -3.75
CA SER A 117 -14.72 -29.43 -3.25
C SER A 117 -15.83 -29.56 -4.29
N ASP A 118 -16.03 -30.79 -4.76
CA ASP A 118 -17.03 -31.28 -5.70
C ASP A 118 -18.40 -30.58 -5.62
N PRO A 119 -19.15 -30.49 -6.73
CA PRO A 119 -20.50 -29.97 -6.70
C PRO A 119 -21.36 -30.81 -5.74
N PRO A 120 -22.22 -30.18 -4.90
CA PRO A 120 -23.10 -30.91 -4.01
C PRO A 120 -24.08 -31.73 -4.85
N SER A 121 -24.00 -33.06 -4.73
CA SER A 121 -24.99 -33.99 -5.27
C SER A 121 -26.33 -33.74 -4.58
N PHE A 122 -27.26 -33.07 -5.27
CA PHE A 122 -28.64 -32.94 -4.80
C PHE A 122 -29.34 -34.30 -4.91
N PRO A 123 -29.94 -34.84 -3.83
CA PRO A 123 -30.74 -36.05 -3.92
C PRO A 123 -32.03 -35.75 -4.70
N ALA A 124 -32.21 -36.48 -5.81
CA ALA A 124 -33.42 -36.44 -6.61
C ALA A 124 -34.62 -36.87 -5.77
N LYS A 125 -35.53 -35.92 -5.51
CA LYS A 125 -36.78 -36.14 -4.80
C LYS A 125 -37.68 -37.01 -5.69
N GLN A 126 -37.80 -38.30 -5.36
CA GLN A 126 -38.82 -39.18 -5.94
C GLN A 126 -40.19 -38.61 -5.62
N ARG A 127 -40.93 -38.24 -6.67
CA ARG A 127 -42.34 -37.86 -6.59
C ARG A 127 -43.14 -39.11 -6.94
N SER A 128 -43.82 -39.66 -5.94
CA SER A 128 -44.90 -40.64 -6.06
C SER A 128 -46.12 -40.02 -6.71
#